data_AF-A0A8B9IZU1-F1
#
_entry.id   AF-A0A8B9IZU1-F1
#
_cell.length_a   1.000
_cell.length_b   1.000
_cell.length_c   1.000
_cell.angle_alpha   90.00
_cell.angle_beta   90.00
_cell.angle_gamma   90.00
#
_symmetry.space_group_name_H-M   'P 1'
#
loop_
_entity.id
_entity.type
_entity.pdbx_description
1 polymer ?
#
loop_
_entity_poly.entity_id
_entity_poly.type
_entity_poly.pdbx_seq_one_letter_code
_entity_poly.pdbx_strand_id
1 'polypeptide(L)'
;MSRRLFCALAAPAGTALAAAAAGMQADETPGGAKDSMKEAKATNTKWWPGQRQKHSTRNSKVCDLTGWWENDLGSKMLVDKIDSQGNFSGVYHTAVSSTQKPIEPSPLVGSQHLDKDGLCTFGFTVNWKFSDSTAVFVGQCFGEDGREEVLQTSWMLREKVDSQHNDWKATRVGRNTFKRVA
;
A
#
# COMPACT_ATOMS: atom_id res chain seq x y z
N MET A 1 0.60 38.07 50.82
CA MET A 1 1.15 36.82 50.25
C MET A 1 0.39 36.53 48.95
N SER A 2 0.66 37.13 47.80
CA SER A 2 1.86 37.03 46.95
C SER A 2 2.44 35.61 46.83
N ARG A 3 1.98 34.85 45.82
CA ARG A 3 2.78 34.20 44.74
C ARG A 3 2.03 33.02 44.08
N ARG A 4 1.82 33.14 42.77
CA ARG A 4 1.76 32.07 41.73
C ARG A 4 1.72 32.80 40.38
N LEU A 5 2.88 32.99 39.76
CA LEU A 5 3.41 32.12 38.69
C LEU A 5 2.76 32.41 37.32
N PHE A 6 3.22 33.49 36.68
CA PHE A 6 3.09 33.65 35.22
C PHE A 6 3.95 32.58 34.53
N CYS A 7 3.35 31.79 33.65
CA CYS A 7 4.07 30.86 32.80
C CYS A 7 4.34 31.54 31.45
N ALA A 8 5.58 32.00 31.24
CA ALA A 8 5.99 32.62 29.98
C ALA A 8 6.35 31.53 28.97
N LEU A 9 5.53 31.34 27.94
CA LEU A 9 5.85 30.49 26.80
C LEU A 9 6.70 31.29 25.80
N ALA A 10 8.02 31.07 25.85
CA ALA A 10 8.93 31.53 24.81
C ALA A 10 8.88 30.57 23.61
N ALA A 11 8.63 31.09 22.41
CA ALA A 11 8.65 30.33 21.16
C ALA A 11 9.99 30.54 20.42
N PRO A 12 10.78 29.49 20.15
CA PRO A 12 11.90 29.58 19.23
C PRO A 12 11.38 29.47 17.78
N ALA A 13 11.57 30.52 16.99
CA ALA A 13 11.31 30.45 15.54
C ALA A 13 12.47 29.69 14.86
N GLY A 14 12.23 28.41 14.52
CA GLY A 14 13.20 27.57 13.81
C GLY A 14 13.01 27.61 12.30
N THR A 15 13.79 28.43 11.58
CA THR A 15 13.81 28.43 10.11
C THR A 15 14.57 27.22 9.57
N ALA A 16 13.85 26.23 9.05
CA ALA A 16 14.45 25.13 8.29
C ALA A 16 14.80 25.59 6.87
N LEU A 17 16.09 25.71 6.55
CA LEU A 17 16.53 25.88 5.16
C LEU A 17 16.46 24.53 4.44
N ALA A 18 15.67 24.47 3.36
CA ALA A 18 15.72 23.35 2.42
C ALA A 18 16.91 23.52 1.46
N ALA A 19 17.94 22.70 1.63
CA ALA A 19 19.07 22.64 0.71
C ALA A 19 18.70 21.76 -0.50
N ALA A 20 18.50 22.37 -1.66
CA ALA A 20 18.35 21.66 -2.93
C ALA A 20 19.74 21.35 -3.53
N ALA A 21 19.93 20.11 -4.00
CA ALA A 21 21.12 19.69 -4.76
C ALA A 21 20.72 19.36 -6.21
N ALA A 22 21.49 19.86 -7.19
CA ALA A 22 21.21 19.71 -8.61
C ALA A 22 22.49 19.76 -9.47
N GLY A 23 22.50 19.03 -10.60
CA GLY A 23 23.63 18.91 -11.56
C GLY A 23 24.59 17.75 -11.21
N MET A 24 25.03 16.87 -12.12
CA MET A 24 25.73 17.04 -13.43
C MET A 24 27.18 17.56 -13.27
N GLN A 25 28.22 17.02 -13.93
CA GLN A 25 28.28 16.00 -14.99
C GLN A 25 29.64 15.21 -15.00
N ALA A 26 29.90 14.44 -16.06
CA ALA A 26 31.07 13.56 -16.32
C ALA A 26 32.33 14.34 -16.80
N ASP A 27 33.49 13.74 -17.16
CA ASP A 27 33.88 12.32 -17.33
C ASP A 27 35.27 12.04 -16.65
N GLU A 28 36.35 11.39 -17.14
CA GLU A 28 36.80 10.78 -18.41
C GLU A 28 37.57 9.45 -18.17
N THR A 29 37.95 8.72 -19.23
CA THR A 29 38.97 7.63 -19.21
C THR A 29 40.00 7.87 -20.33
N PRO A 30 41.29 7.52 -20.18
CA PRO A 30 41.75 6.25 -20.76
C PRO A 30 42.98 5.58 -20.08
N GLY A 31 43.22 4.30 -20.39
CA GLY A 31 44.49 3.62 -20.10
C GLY A 31 44.39 2.10 -20.22
N GLY A 32 44.99 1.49 -21.25
CA GLY A 32 44.82 0.05 -21.54
C GLY A 32 46.11 -0.67 -21.93
N ALA A 33 46.08 -2.01 -21.81
CA ALA A 33 47.08 -2.94 -22.31
C ALA A 33 46.42 -4.28 -22.72
N LYS A 34 47.12 -5.07 -23.54
CA LYS A 34 46.71 -6.41 -24.01
C LYS A 34 47.22 -7.47 -22.99
N ASP A 35 46.75 -8.72 -22.95
CA ASP A 35 47.20 -9.73 -23.93
C ASP A 35 46.47 -11.10 -23.93
N SER A 36 46.33 -11.64 -25.15
CA SER A 36 46.66 -13.01 -25.57
C SER A 36 46.28 -14.23 -24.69
N MET A 37 45.04 -14.68 -24.89
CA MET A 37 44.58 -16.08 -25.07
C MET A 37 45.59 -17.23 -24.83
N LYS A 38 45.21 -18.18 -23.94
CA LYS A 38 45.66 -19.58 -24.02
C LYS A 38 44.47 -20.54 -23.85
N GLU A 39 44.28 -21.40 -24.86
CA GLU A 39 43.31 -22.48 -24.88
C GLU A 39 43.95 -23.78 -24.32
N ALA A 40 43.21 -24.55 -23.50
CA ALA A 40 43.71 -25.80 -22.94
C ALA A 40 42.61 -26.83 -22.67
N LYS A 41 42.61 -27.91 -23.46
CA LYS A 41 41.99 -29.24 -23.25
C LYS A 41 40.60 -29.30 -22.58
N ALA A 42 39.60 -29.64 -23.39
CA ALA A 42 38.36 -30.24 -22.92
C ALA A 42 38.60 -31.55 -22.14
N THR A 43 37.81 -31.77 -21.08
CA THR A 43 37.65 -33.07 -20.41
C THR A 43 36.17 -33.48 -20.45
N ASN A 44 35.90 -34.73 -20.83
CA ASN A 44 34.55 -35.23 -21.05
C ASN A 44 33.91 -35.70 -19.74
N THR A 45 32.91 -34.98 -19.25
CA THR A 45 32.02 -35.47 -18.17
C THR A 45 30.55 -35.24 -18.49
N LYS A 46 29.93 -36.32 -19.00
CA LYS A 46 28.54 -36.75 -18.76
C LYS A 46 27.44 -35.66 -18.77
N TRP A 47 26.70 -35.64 -19.87
CA TRP A 47 25.42 -34.94 -20.03
C TRP A 47 24.45 -35.24 -18.89
N TRP A 48 24.09 -34.21 -18.12
CA TRP A 48 22.75 -34.02 -17.57
C TRP A 48 22.26 -32.64 -18.04
N PRO A 49 21.05 -32.51 -18.61
CA PRO A 49 20.45 -31.20 -18.84
C PRO A 49 20.11 -30.62 -17.46
N GLY A 50 21.01 -29.81 -16.91
CA GLY A 50 20.80 -29.13 -15.64
C GLY A 50 19.44 -28.44 -15.67
N GLN A 51 18.55 -28.85 -14.76
CA GLN A 51 17.15 -28.47 -14.80
C GLN A 51 17.04 -26.98 -14.50
N ARG A 52 17.09 -26.15 -15.56
CA ARG A 52 16.74 -24.73 -15.47
C ARG A 52 15.42 -24.68 -14.74
N GLN A 53 15.40 -24.09 -13.54
CA GLN A 53 14.14 -23.67 -12.96
C GLN A 53 13.55 -22.69 -13.96
N LYS A 54 12.57 -23.18 -14.71
CA LYS A 54 11.79 -22.40 -15.65
C LYS A 54 10.91 -21.52 -14.79
N HIS A 55 11.50 -20.46 -14.24
CA HIS A 55 10.77 -19.36 -13.61
C HIS A 55 9.63 -19.06 -14.56
N SER A 56 8.42 -19.33 -14.09
CA SER A 56 7.23 -19.14 -14.90
C SER A 56 7.10 -17.64 -15.06
N THR A 57 7.50 -17.11 -16.22
CA THR A 57 7.37 -15.70 -16.60
C THR A 57 5.91 -15.35 -16.88
N ARG A 58 5.03 -15.78 -15.98
CA ARG A 58 3.74 -15.17 -15.76
C ARG A 58 4.06 -13.84 -15.10
N ASN A 59 4.02 -12.76 -15.88
CA ASN A 59 3.97 -11.41 -15.33
C ASN A 59 2.59 -11.19 -14.66
N SER A 60 2.26 -12.01 -13.67
CA SER A 60 1.33 -11.62 -12.62
C SER A 60 1.95 -10.41 -11.97
N LYS A 61 1.34 -9.25 -12.18
CA LYS A 61 1.59 -8.07 -11.35
C LYS A 61 1.19 -8.47 -9.93
N VAL A 62 2.16 -8.84 -9.13
CA VAL A 62 1.96 -9.10 -7.71
C VAL A 62 1.41 -7.81 -7.10
N CYS A 63 0.26 -7.88 -6.45
CA CYS A 63 -0.43 -6.73 -5.88
C CYS A 63 -0.99 -5.70 -6.88
N ASP A 64 -1.47 -6.17 -8.03
CA ASP A 64 -2.54 -5.45 -8.76
C ASP A 64 -3.85 -5.60 -7.95
N LEU A 65 -4.28 -4.54 -7.27
CA LEU A 65 -5.50 -4.56 -6.45
C LEU A 65 -6.80 -4.68 -7.26
N THR A 66 -6.77 -4.50 -8.59
CA THR A 66 -7.98 -4.59 -9.44
C THR A 66 -8.71 -5.92 -9.26
N GLY A 67 -10.04 -5.87 -9.20
CA GLY A 67 -10.91 -7.04 -9.08
C GLY A 67 -11.57 -7.20 -7.71
N TRP A 68 -12.07 -8.41 -7.43
CA TRP A 68 -12.85 -8.72 -6.24
C TRP A 68 -12.00 -9.28 -5.09
N TRP A 69 -12.23 -8.71 -3.91
CA TRP A 69 -11.66 -9.13 -2.63
C TRP A 69 -12.76 -9.38 -1.61
N GLU A 70 -12.50 -10.26 -0.65
CA GLU A 70 -13.39 -10.57 0.48
C GLU A 70 -12.58 -10.68 1.77
N ASN A 71 -13.13 -10.19 2.88
CA ASN A 71 -12.45 -10.18 4.18
C ASN A 71 -12.96 -11.23 5.18
N ASP A 72 -12.26 -11.31 6.30
CA ASP A 72 -12.55 -12.14 7.48
C ASP A 72 -13.94 -11.94 8.11
N LEU A 73 -14.68 -10.90 7.71
CA LEU A 73 -16.06 -10.64 8.12
C LEU A 73 -17.09 -10.90 6.99
N GLY A 74 -16.68 -11.45 5.84
CA GLY A 74 -17.52 -11.66 4.66
C GLY A 74 -17.85 -10.39 3.88
N SER A 75 -17.22 -9.26 4.19
CA SER A 75 -17.39 -8.02 3.43
C SER A 75 -16.58 -8.08 2.15
N LYS A 76 -17.18 -7.66 1.03
CA LYS A 76 -16.57 -7.72 -0.30
C LYS A 76 -16.22 -6.34 -0.83
N MET A 77 -15.17 -6.27 -1.64
CA MET A 77 -14.67 -5.05 -2.24
C MET A 77 -14.36 -5.33 -3.72
N LEU A 78 -14.98 -4.56 -4.62
CA LEU A 78 -14.55 -4.45 -6.00
C LEU A 78 -13.65 -3.23 -6.12
N VAL A 79 -12.43 -3.42 -6.62
CA VAL A 79 -11.53 -2.33 -7.02
C VAL A 79 -11.52 -2.25 -8.54
N ASP A 80 -11.76 -1.06 -9.08
CA ASP A 80 -11.73 -0.78 -10.52
C ASP A 80 -10.28 -0.81 -11.05
N LYS A 81 -10.10 -0.61 -12.35
CA LYS A 81 -8.78 -0.54 -12.97
C LYS A 81 -7.97 0.65 -12.39
N ILE A 82 -6.84 0.34 -11.76
CA ILE A 82 -5.87 1.33 -11.26
C ILE A 82 -5.26 2.13 -12.42
N ASP A 83 -5.07 3.44 -12.21
CA ASP A 83 -4.48 4.34 -13.20
C ASP A 83 -2.92 4.35 -13.18
N SER A 84 -2.31 5.16 -14.05
CA SER A 84 -0.84 5.29 -14.15
C SER A 84 -0.19 6.11 -13.02
N GLN A 85 -0.97 6.63 -12.08
CA GLN A 85 -0.51 7.33 -10.87
C GLN A 85 -0.77 6.51 -9.60
N GLY A 86 -1.44 5.36 -9.71
CA GLY A 86 -1.78 4.46 -8.61
C GLY A 86 -3.17 4.70 -8.00
N ASN A 87 -3.97 5.63 -8.54
CA ASN A 87 -5.32 5.88 -8.03
C ASN A 87 -6.31 4.80 -8.51
N PHE A 88 -7.34 4.54 -7.71
CA PHE A 88 -8.45 3.65 -8.07
C PHE A 88 -9.79 4.10 -7.45
N SER A 89 -10.88 3.72 -8.12
CA SER A 89 -12.24 3.73 -7.58
C SER A 89 -12.70 2.30 -7.27
N GLY A 90 -13.91 2.16 -6.75
CA GLY A 90 -14.55 0.86 -6.58
C GLY A 90 -15.85 0.90 -5.79
N VAL A 91 -16.31 -0.27 -5.36
CA VAL A 91 -17.52 -0.43 -4.54
C VAL A 91 -17.24 -1.39 -3.38
N TYR A 92 -17.58 -0.94 -2.17
CA TYR A 92 -17.50 -1.72 -0.94
C TYR A 92 -18.88 -2.22 -0.52
N HIS A 93 -18.97 -3.53 -0.29
CA HIS A 93 -20.15 -4.26 0.17
C HIS A 93 -19.85 -4.80 1.58
N THR A 94 -20.18 -4.03 2.62
CA THR A 94 -20.01 -4.53 3.99
C THR A 94 -21.02 -5.64 4.29
N ALA A 95 -20.60 -6.68 5.02
CA ALA A 95 -21.50 -7.70 5.55
C ALA A 95 -22.07 -7.32 6.93
N VAL A 96 -21.51 -6.29 7.57
CA VAL A 96 -21.84 -5.87 8.95
C VAL A 96 -22.10 -4.37 9.04
N SER A 97 -22.95 -3.97 9.98
CA SER A 97 -23.20 -2.57 10.32
C SER A 97 -23.56 -2.43 11.80
N SER A 98 -23.21 -1.28 12.41
CA SER A 98 -23.73 -0.85 13.71
C SER A 98 -25.01 -0.02 13.59
N THR A 99 -25.50 0.23 12.37
CA THR A 99 -26.72 1.02 12.12
C THR A 99 -27.93 0.10 11.91
N GLN A 100 -29.13 0.62 12.19
CA GLN A 100 -30.41 -0.08 11.94
C GLN A 100 -30.93 0.12 10.50
N LYS A 101 -30.16 0.82 9.65
CA LYS A 101 -30.54 1.05 8.24
C LYS A 101 -30.09 -0.16 7.38
N PRO A 102 -30.81 -0.50 6.29
CA PRO A 102 -30.35 -1.49 5.33
C PRO A 102 -28.94 -1.15 4.80
N ILE A 103 -28.11 -2.17 4.61
CA ILE A 103 -26.77 -1.99 4.05
C ILE A 103 -26.87 -1.76 2.53
N GLU A 104 -26.16 -0.75 2.03
CA GLU A 104 -26.08 -0.42 0.61
C GLU A 104 -24.63 -0.46 0.07
N PRO A 105 -24.41 -0.94 -1.18
CA PRO A 105 -23.12 -0.88 -1.86
C PRO A 105 -22.60 0.55 -1.97
N SER A 106 -21.49 0.83 -1.26
CA SER A 106 -20.99 2.18 -1.01
C SER A 106 -19.70 2.44 -1.80
N PRO A 107 -19.53 3.62 -2.42
CA PRO A 107 -18.37 3.91 -3.24
C PRO A 107 -17.10 3.96 -2.40
N LEU A 108 -15.99 3.50 -2.98
CA LEU A 108 -14.65 3.71 -2.45
C LEU A 108 -13.77 4.46 -3.46
N VAL A 109 -12.83 5.24 -2.95
CA VAL A 109 -11.76 5.89 -3.71
C VAL A 109 -10.45 5.79 -2.93
N GLY A 110 -9.34 5.54 -3.61
CA GLY A 110 -8.05 5.32 -2.96
C GLY A 110 -6.88 5.37 -3.91
N SER A 111 -5.70 5.04 -3.39
CA SER A 111 -4.50 4.84 -4.17
C SER A 111 -3.57 3.79 -3.57
N GLN A 112 -2.73 3.21 -4.42
CA GLN A 112 -1.63 2.31 -4.05
C GLN A 112 -0.30 2.85 -4.58
N HIS A 113 0.79 2.45 -3.93
CA HIS A 113 2.12 2.62 -4.50
C HIS A 113 2.31 1.69 -5.70
N LEU A 114 3.13 2.14 -6.66
CA LEU A 114 3.41 1.43 -7.92
C LEU A 114 4.73 0.65 -7.84
N ASP A 115 4.90 -0.08 -6.75
CA ASP A 115 6.11 -0.80 -6.41
C ASP A 115 6.31 -2.04 -7.30
N LYS A 116 7.58 -2.44 -7.50
CA LYS A 116 7.97 -3.52 -8.43
C LYS A 116 8.30 -4.85 -7.74
N ASP A 117 8.27 -4.86 -6.41
CA ASP A 117 8.61 -6.01 -5.56
C ASP A 117 7.39 -6.86 -5.17
N GLY A 118 6.17 -6.36 -5.41
CA GLY A 118 4.94 -7.05 -5.05
C GLY A 118 4.49 -6.83 -3.60
N LEU A 119 4.96 -5.77 -2.94
CA LEU A 119 4.67 -5.46 -1.53
C LEU A 119 4.01 -4.09 -1.32
N CYS A 120 3.24 -3.61 -2.30
CA CYS A 120 2.78 -2.22 -2.30
C CYS A 120 1.86 -1.88 -1.11
N THR A 121 2.09 -0.70 -0.52
CA THR A 121 1.17 -0.13 0.48
C THR A 121 0.10 0.71 -0.20
N PHE A 122 -1.11 0.72 0.37
CA PHE A 122 -2.28 1.37 -0.21
C PHE A 122 -3.21 1.93 0.86
N GLY A 123 -4.11 2.82 0.46
CA GLY A 123 -5.21 3.28 1.30
C GLY A 123 -6.43 3.70 0.49
N PHE A 124 -7.61 3.54 1.07
CA PHE A 124 -8.88 3.96 0.46
C PHE A 124 -9.89 4.47 1.48
N THR A 125 -10.77 5.35 1.02
CA THR A 125 -11.91 5.90 1.77
C THR A 125 -13.20 5.28 1.25
N VAL A 126 -14.07 4.81 2.15
CA VAL A 126 -15.45 4.40 1.85
C VAL A 126 -16.40 5.44 2.43
N ASN A 127 -17.25 6.01 1.57
CA ASN A 127 -18.31 6.93 1.98
C ASN A 127 -19.64 6.18 1.99
N TRP A 128 -20.20 5.90 3.16
CA TRP A 128 -21.31 4.96 3.31
C TRP A 128 -22.63 5.57 2.84
N LYS A 129 -23.25 5.05 1.76
CA LYS A 129 -24.54 5.59 1.26
C LYS A 129 -25.65 5.54 2.29
N PHE A 130 -25.67 4.49 3.10
CA PHE A 130 -26.70 4.23 4.10
C PHE A 130 -26.44 4.91 5.45
N SER A 131 -25.34 5.63 5.67
CA SER A 131 -25.08 6.28 6.96
C SER A 131 -24.20 7.52 6.88
N ASP A 132 -24.42 8.49 7.77
CA ASP A 132 -23.62 9.70 7.93
C ASP A 132 -22.21 9.42 8.52
N SER A 133 -21.50 8.39 8.05
CA SER A 133 -20.18 8.00 8.52
C SER A 133 -19.24 7.72 7.35
N THR A 134 -17.94 7.72 7.64
CA THR A 134 -16.89 7.46 6.66
C THR A 134 -15.92 6.44 7.24
N ALA A 135 -15.52 5.44 6.47
CA ALA A 135 -14.40 4.57 6.82
C ALA A 135 -13.17 4.90 5.99
N VAL A 136 -11.99 4.81 6.60
CA VAL A 136 -10.70 4.79 5.88
C VAL A 136 -9.98 3.49 6.21
N PHE A 137 -9.41 2.87 5.19
CA PHE A 137 -8.58 1.67 5.28
C PHE A 137 -7.17 2.03 4.81
N VAL A 138 -6.16 1.51 5.51
CA VAL A 138 -4.76 1.56 5.11
C VAL A 138 -4.15 0.17 5.28
N GLY A 139 -3.32 -0.25 4.34
CA GLY A 139 -2.79 -1.60 4.36
C GLY A 139 -1.61 -1.83 3.44
N GLN A 140 -1.17 -3.08 3.45
CA GLN A 140 -0.12 -3.59 2.56
C GLN A 140 -0.62 -4.88 1.93
N CYS A 141 -0.38 -5.01 0.63
CA CYS A 141 -0.59 -6.26 -0.07
C CYS A 141 0.66 -7.14 0.06
N PHE A 142 0.44 -8.42 0.30
CA PHE A 142 1.48 -9.44 0.38
C PHE A 142 1.18 -10.52 -0.66
N GLY A 143 1.98 -10.55 -1.72
CA GLY A 143 2.05 -11.67 -2.64
C GLY A 143 3.50 -12.12 -2.82
N GLU A 144 3.69 -13.42 -3.02
CA GLU A 144 4.97 -14.03 -3.42
C GLU A 144 4.69 -15.02 -4.56
N ASP A 145 5.68 -15.30 -5.40
CA ASP A 145 5.55 -16.24 -6.52
C ASP A 145 5.00 -17.61 -6.06
N GLY A 146 3.74 -17.88 -6.42
CA GLY A 146 3.04 -19.12 -6.09
C GLY A 146 2.31 -19.15 -4.74
N ARG A 147 2.21 -18.03 -4.02
CA ARG A 147 1.33 -17.89 -2.84
C ARG A 147 0.04 -17.14 -3.18
N GLU A 148 -0.96 -17.33 -2.32
CA GLU A 148 -2.20 -16.55 -2.33
C GLU A 148 -1.91 -15.09 -1.93
N GLU A 149 -2.42 -14.12 -2.69
CA GLU A 149 -2.29 -12.70 -2.37
C GLU A 149 -3.23 -12.31 -1.22
N VAL A 150 -2.67 -11.66 -0.20
CA VAL A 150 -3.39 -11.26 1.02
C VAL A 150 -3.20 -9.77 1.28
N LEU A 151 -4.28 -9.04 1.54
CA LEU A 151 -4.21 -7.65 1.98
C LEU A 151 -4.35 -7.60 3.51
N GLN A 152 -3.32 -7.11 4.19
CA GLN A 152 -3.40 -6.82 5.63
C GLN A 152 -3.76 -5.35 5.82
N THR A 153 -4.90 -5.07 6.44
CA THR A 153 -5.43 -3.71 6.62
C THR A 153 -5.68 -3.36 8.08
N SER A 154 -5.49 -2.09 8.40
CA SER A 154 -6.06 -1.44 9.58
C SER A 154 -7.05 -0.37 9.10
N TRP A 155 -8.11 -0.14 9.85
CA TRP A 155 -9.14 0.83 9.48
C TRP A 155 -9.54 1.75 10.63
N MET A 156 -10.06 2.92 10.25
CA MET A 156 -10.74 3.86 11.14
C MET A 156 -12.15 4.11 10.60
N LEU A 157 -13.18 3.92 11.43
CA LEU A 157 -14.56 4.28 11.12
C LEU A 157 -14.90 5.56 11.90
N ARG A 158 -15.20 6.64 11.17
CA ARG A 158 -15.57 7.93 11.73
C ARG A 158 -17.08 8.14 11.61
N GLU A 159 -17.76 8.24 12.75
CA GLU A 159 -19.15 8.67 12.83
C GLU A 159 -19.26 10.21 12.81
N LYS A 160 -20.34 10.72 12.20
CA LYS A 160 -20.84 12.07 12.47
C LYS A 160 -21.38 12.14 13.89
N VAL A 161 -21.13 13.26 14.56
CA VAL A 161 -21.65 13.57 15.89
C VAL A 161 -22.15 15.01 15.92
N ASP A 162 -23.15 15.30 16.75
CA ASP A 162 -23.90 16.56 16.72
C ASP A 162 -23.11 17.77 17.23
N SER A 163 -21.95 17.55 17.88
CA SER A 163 -21.09 18.62 18.39
C SER A 163 -19.65 18.15 18.60
N GLN A 164 -18.70 19.11 18.61
CA GLN A 164 -17.29 18.85 18.91
C GLN A 164 -17.08 18.21 20.30
N HIS A 165 -17.96 18.46 21.28
CA HIS A 165 -17.89 17.81 22.58
C HIS A 165 -18.10 16.28 22.50
N ASN A 166 -18.78 15.79 21.47
CA ASN A 166 -18.97 14.36 21.22
C ASN A 166 -17.84 13.71 20.39
N ASP A 167 -16.81 14.47 19.97
CA ASP A 167 -15.74 13.99 19.08
C ASP A 167 -14.95 12.80 19.63
N TRP A 168 -14.70 12.78 20.94
CA TRP A 168 -13.86 11.78 21.63
C TRP A 168 -14.31 10.32 21.45
N LYS A 169 -15.60 10.09 21.17
CA LYS A 169 -16.21 8.76 20.94
C LYS A 169 -16.51 8.46 19.47
N ALA A 170 -16.26 9.41 18.57
CA ALA A 170 -16.73 9.36 17.19
C ALA A 170 -15.88 8.47 16.27
N THR A 171 -14.70 8.02 16.72
CA THR A 171 -13.75 7.23 15.91
C THR A 171 -13.59 5.83 16.50
N ARG A 172 -13.96 4.80 15.74
CA ARG A 172 -13.63 3.39 16.02
C ARG A 172 -12.43 2.97 15.18
N VAL A 173 -11.69 1.96 15.64
CA VAL A 173 -10.55 1.39 14.91
C VAL A 173 -10.64 -0.14 14.86
N GLY A 174 -10.04 -0.74 13.84
CA GLY A 174 -10.00 -2.19 13.70
C GLY A 174 -9.00 -2.65 12.64
N ARG A 175 -9.09 -3.93 12.27
CA ARG A 175 -8.31 -4.58 11.23
C ARG A 175 -9.20 -5.48 10.39
N ASN A 176 -8.78 -5.74 9.16
CA ASN A 176 -9.32 -6.80 8.33
C ASN A 176 -8.22 -7.42 7.45
N THR A 177 -8.34 -8.71 7.19
CA THR A 177 -7.50 -9.45 6.25
C THR A 177 -8.36 -9.79 5.03
N PHE A 178 -7.98 -9.27 3.85
CA PHE A 178 -8.68 -9.58 2.60
C PHE A 178 -7.91 -10.62 1.78
N LYS A 179 -8.66 -11.46 1.06
CA LYS A 179 -8.20 -12.44 0.07
C LYS A 179 -8.95 -12.20 -1.25
N ARG A 180 -8.40 -12.64 -2.38
CA ARG A 180 -9.13 -12.57 -3.66
C ARG A 180 -10.36 -13.49 -3.63
N VAL A 181 -11.45 -13.04 -4.23
CA VAL A 181 -12.60 -13.92 -4.52
C VAL A 181 -12.23 -14.83 -5.70
N ALA A 182 -12.54 -16.13 -5.58
CA ALA A 182 -12.28 -17.17 -6.58
C ALA A 182 -13.42 -17.28 -7.62
#